data_AF-A0A553M5Y3-F1
#
_entry.id   AF-A0A553M5Y3-F1
#
_cell.length_a   1.000
_cell.length_b   1.000
_cell.length_c   1.000
_cell.angle_alpha   90.00
_cell.angle_beta   90.00
_cell.angle_gamma   90.00
#
_symmetry.space_group_name_H-M   'P 1'
#
loop_
_entity.id
_entity.type
_entity.pdbx_description
1 polymer ?
#
loop_
_entity_poly.entity_id
_entity_poly.type
_entity_poly.pdbx_seq_one_letter_code
_entity_poly.pdbx_strand_id
1 'polypeptide(L)' 'MKSEKEKMVAGHLYSPADLELVKERERARRLVRLYNETLETECQLPPLR' A
#
# COMPACT_ATOMS: atom_id res chain seq x y z
N MET A 1 -8.71 -2.33 -22.75
CA MET A 1 -7.38 -1.69 -22.68
C MET A 1 -6.83 -1.96 -21.29
N LYS A 2 -5.53 -2.27 -21.14
CA LYS A 2 -4.95 -2.52 -19.80
C LYS A 2 -4.87 -1.21 -19.01
N SER A 3 -5.15 -1.25 -17.70
CA SER A 3 -4.92 -0.10 -16.81
C SER A 3 -3.43 0.17 -16.63
N GLU A 4 -3.08 1.37 -16.15
CA GLU A 4 -1.67 1.69 -15.84
C GLU A 4 -1.11 0.77 -14.74
N LYS A 5 -1.96 0.32 -13.81
CA LYS A 5 -1.60 -0.68 -12.81
C LYS A 5 -1.29 -2.04 -13.41
N GLU A 6 -2.11 -2.52 -14.33
CA GLU A 6 -1.85 -3.80 -15.02
C GLU A 6 -0.57 -3.73 -15.86
N LYS A 7 -0.27 -2.60 -16.49
CA LYS A 7 1.01 -2.38 -17.19
C LYS A 7 2.19 -2.40 -16.23
N MET A 8 2.10 -1.69 -15.11
CA MET A 8 3.12 -1.66 -14.06
C MET A 8 3.43 -3.07 -13.53
N VAL A 9 2.40 -3.85 -13.17
CA VAL A 9 2.56 -5.21 -12.63
C VAL A 9 3.15 -6.17 -13.66
N ALA A 10 2.81 -6.00 -14.94
CA ALA A 10 3.37 -6.80 -16.03
C ALA A 10 4.79 -6.36 -16.45
N GLY A 11 5.36 -5.32 -15.83
CA GLY A 11 6.67 -4.78 -16.20
C GLY A 11 6.71 -4.03 -17.53
N HIS A 12 5.54 -3.63 -18.06
CA HIS A 12 5.45 -2.79 -19.25
C HIS A 12 5.65 -1.31 -18.91
N LEU A 13 5.91 -0.48 -19.92
CA LEU A 13 5.88 0.97 -19.74
C LEU A 13 4.49 1.42 -19.27
N TYR A 14 4.47 2.21 -18.19
CA TYR A 14 3.26 2.76 -17.57
C TYR A 14 3.50 4.22 -17.17
N SER A 15 2.43 4.98 -16.95
CA SER A 15 2.47 6.35 -16.46
C SER A 15 2.45 6.36 -14.91
N PRO A 16 3.57 6.68 -14.24
CA PRO A 16 3.60 6.71 -12.76
C PRO A 16 2.82 7.87 -12.14
N ALA A 17 2.37 8.82 -12.98
CA ALA A 17 1.52 9.95 -12.61
C ALA A 17 0.02 9.65 -12.74
N ASP A 18 -0.35 8.45 -13.18
CA ASP A 18 -1.73 7.99 -13.20
C ASP A 18 -2.39 8.12 -11.81
N LEU A 19 -3.65 8.57 -11.80
CA LEU A 19 -4.37 8.89 -10.56
C LEU A 19 -4.61 7.67 -9.67
N GLU A 20 -4.81 6.48 -10.23
CA GLU A 20 -4.95 5.23 -9.47
C GLU A 20 -3.64 4.93 -8.75
N LEU A 21 -2.52 4.94 -9.47
CA LEU A 21 -1.19 4.66 -8.92
C LEU A 21 -0.74 5.67 -7.87
N VAL A 22 -1.06 6.95 -8.05
CA VAL A 22 -0.78 8.00 -7.06
C VAL A 22 -1.55 7.73 -5.77
N LYS A 23 -2.87 7.49 -5.86
CA LYS A 23 -3.72 7.23 -4.68
C LYS A 23 -3.28 5.98 -3.93
N GLU A 24 -2.94 4.91 -4.66
CA GLU A 24 -2.46 3.67 -4.06
C GLU A 24 -1.10 3.85 -3.38
N ARG A 25 -0.19 4.60 -4.00
CA ARG A 25 1.11 4.95 -3.40
C ARG A 25 0.96 5.76 -2.12
N GLU A 26 0.06 6.74 -2.09
CA GLU A 26 -0.24 7.49 -0.86
C GLU A 26 -0.82 6.59 0.23
N ARG A 27 -1.75 5.69 -0.12
CA ARG A 27 -2.29 4.70 0.81
C ARG A 27 -1.19 3.80 1.36
N ALA A 28 -0.31 3.28 0.50
CA ALA A 28 0.81 2.44 0.91
C ALA A 28 1.74 3.18 1.89
N ARG A 29 2.10 4.45 1.61
CA ARG A 29 2.91 5.27 2.52
C ARG A 29 2.24 5.48 3.88
N ARG A 30 0.92 5.71 3.91
CA ARG A 30 0.17 5.83 5.17
C ARG A 30 0.22 4.53 5.98
N LEU A 31 0.00 3.38 5.33
CA LEU A 31 0.04 2.08 5.99
C LEU A 31 1.43 1.73 6.50
N VAL A 32 2.47 1.98 5.71
CA VAL A 32 3.87 1.76 6.12
C VAL A 32 4.23 2.64 7.31
N ARG A 33 3.83 3.92 7.32
CA ARG A 33 4.05 4.79 8.47
C ARG A 33 3.36 4.23 9.72
N LEU A 34 2.07 3.91 9.62
CA LEU A 34 1.31 3.35 10.74
C LEU A 34 1.95 2.06 11.26
N TYR A 35 2.36 1.16 10.37
CA TYR A 35 3.05 -0.08 10.71
C TYR A 35 4.39 0.18 11.41
N ASN A 36 5.19 1.13 10.91
CA ASN A 36 6.47 1.48 11.53
C ASN A 36 6.31 2.18 12.88
N GLU A 37 5.14 2.75 13.15
CA GLU A 37 4.79 3.40 14.42
C GLU A 37 4.17 2.43 15.44
N THR A 38 3.87 1.17 15.06
CA THR A 38 3.29 0.20 16.02
C THR A 38 4.32 -0.25 17.05
N LEU A 39 3.89 -0.42 18.29
CA LEU A 39 4.68 -1.08 19.33
C LEU A 39 4.63 -2.60 19.18
N GLU A 40 5.64 -3.30 19.71
CA GLU A 40 5.70 -4.78 19.68
C GLU A 40 4.51 -5.43 20.39
N THR A 41 3.91 -4.74 21.37
CA THR A 41 2.75 -5.21 22.12
C THR A 41 1.41 -4.95 21.43
N GLU A 42 1.35 -4.12 20.39
CA GLU A 42 0.09 -3.83 19.67
C GLU A 42 -0.39 -5.00 18.79
N CYS A 43 0.50 -5.95 18.45
CA CYS A 43 0.12 -7.18 17.76
C CYS A 43 -0.49 -8.24 18.69
N GLN A 44 -0.52 -8.02 20.01
CA GLN A 44 -1.09 -8.98 20.95
C GLN A 44 -2.60 -8.76 21.05
N LEU A 45 -3.37 -9.76 20.62
CA LEU A 45 -4.80 -9.82 20.94
C LEU A 45 -4.95 -9.77 22.47
N PRO A 46 -5.90 -8.98 23.00
CA PRO A 46 -6.15 -9.01 24.44
C PRO A 46 -6.48 -10.45 24.86
N PRO A 47 -6.04 -10.90 26.04
CA PRO A 47 -6.37 -12.24 26.51
C PRO A 47 -7.89 -12.41 26.49
N LEU A 48 -8.34 -13.49 25.84
CA LEU A 48 -9.74 -13.89 25.85
C LEU A 48 -10.17 -14.00 27.32
N ARG A 49 -11.20 -13.23 27.71
CA ARG A 49 -11.83 -13.32 29.02
C ARG A 49 -12.62 -14.62 29.14
#